data_AF-A0A4V1BZG2-F1
#
_entry.id   AF-A0A4V1BZG2-F1
#
_cell.length_a   1.000
_cell.length_b   1.000
_cell.length_c   1.000
_cell.angle_alpha   90.00
_cell.angle_beta   90.00
_cell.angle_gamma   90.00
#
_symmetry.space_group_name_H-M   'P 1'
#
loop_
_entity.id
_entity.type
_entity.pdbx_description
1 polymer ?
#
loop_
_entity_poly.entity_id
_entity_poly.type
_entity_poly.pdbx_seq_one_letter_code
_entity_poly.pdbx_strand_id
1 'polypeptide(L)'
;MGIVQAATKGQALKLLETEGVTVVDLDYETGWQDAVELGRLGDKRGVRVQYRGHESIAVNSPAALAAGLSRLKGTFRQRNLYCQFALSDLPASELERLESKATQLGDYILAGHLMRDVDAVWSE
;
A
#
# COMPACT_ATOMS: atom_id res chain seq x y z
N MET A 1 -1.97 -21.84 -0.41
CA MET A 1 -2.55 -20.77 -1.27
C MET A 1 -1.84 -19.47 -0.90
N GLY A 2 -0.82 -19.10 -1.66
CA GLY A 2 0.01 -17.93 -1.36
C GLY A 2 -0.35 -16.74 -2.25
N ILE A 3 -0.47 -15.57 -1.64
CA ILE A 3 -0.33 -14.29 -2.34
C ILE A 3 1.16 -13.96 -2.34
N VAL A 4 1.73 -13.70 -3.52
CA VAL A 4 3.14 -13.35 -3.67
C VAL A 4 3.28 -12.01 -4.38
N GLN A 5 4.20 -11.18 -3.90
CA GLN A 5 4.47 -9.88 -4.50
C GLN A 5 5.54 -10.00 -5.58
N ALA A 6 5.31 -9.33 -6.70
CA ALA A 6 6.28 -9.15 -7.76
C ALA A 6 6.73 -7.69 -7.80
N ALA A 7 8.03 -7.44 -7.64
CA ALA A 7 8.62 -6.10 -7.71
C ALA A 7 8.99 -5.69 -9.16
N THR A 8 8.80 -6.58 -10.13
CA THR A 8 9.04 -6.32 -11.56
C THR A 8 8.17 -7.23 -12.44
N LYS A 9 7.96 -6.84 -13.70
CA LYS A 9 7.32 -7.69 -14.72
C LYS A 9 8.02 -9.04 -14.87
N GLY A 10 9.35 -9.05 -14.90
CA GLY A 10 10.15 -10.27 -15.02
C GLY A 10 9.97 -11.23 -13.84
N GLN A 11 9.86 -10.70 -12.62
CA GLN A 11 9.54 -11.50 -11.44
C GLN A 11 8.09 -12.03 -11.50
N ALA A 12 7.13 -11.22 -11.93
CA ALA A 12 5.74 -11.65 -12.07
C ALA A 12 5.60 -12.84 -13.02
N LEU A 13 6.30 -12.80 -14.17
CA LEU A 13 6.31 -13.91 -15.13
C LEU A 13 6.83 -15.22 -14.51
N LYS A 14 7.91 -15.16 -13.71
CA LYS A 14 8.43 -16.33 -12.99
C LYS A 14 7.44 -16.86 -11.96
N LEU A 15 6.78 -15.97 -11.23
CA LEU A 15 5.81 -16.34 -10.20
C LEU A 15 4.55 -16.98 -10.79
N LEU A 16 4.13 -16.58 -11.99
CA LEU A 16 3.03 -17.21 -12.72
C LEU A 16 3.29 -18.68 -13.09
N GLU A 17 4.57 -19.09 -13.11
CA GLU A 17 4.98 -20.47 -13.41
C GLU A 17 5.28 -21.28 -12.15
N THR A 18 5.22 -20.65 -10.97
CA THR A 18 5.55 -21.28 -9.70
C THR A 18 4.36 -22.03 -9.12
N GLU A 19 4.54 -23.31 -8.81
CA GLU A 19 3.50 -24.13 -8.19
C GLU A 19 3.09 -23.58 -6.81
N GLY A 20 1.78 -23.66 -6.50
CA GLY A 20 1.23 -23.22 -5.22
C GLY A 20 0.96 -21.71 -5.09
N VAL A 21 1.41 -20.91 -6.07
CA VAL A 21 1.02 -19.51 -6.20
C VAL A 21 -0.41 -19.42 -6.72
N THR A 22 -1.24 -18.63 -6.03
CA THR A 22 -2.64 -18.43 -6.44
C THR A 22 -2.97 -16.99 -6.77
N VAL A 23 -2.19 -16.05 -6.23
CA VAL A 23 -2.30 -14.63 -6.55
C VAL A 23 -0.91 -14.04 -6.71
N VAL A 24 -0.68 -13.34 -7.82
CA VAL A 24 0.49 -12.48 -8.02
C VAL A 24 0.05 -11.03 -7.88
N ASP A 25 0.64 -10.33 -6.91
CA ASP A 25 0.40 -8.91 -6.65
C ASP A 25 1.52 -8.09 -7.28
N LEU A 26 1.18 -7.25 -8.26
CA LEU A 26 2.13 -6.38 -8.93
C LEU A 26 2.41 -5.17 -8.05
N ASP A 27 3.64 -5.10 -7.53
CA ASP A 27 4.09 -4.08 -6.59
C ASP A 27 5.31 -3.35 -7.14
N TYR A 28 5.07 -2.58 -8.20
CA TYR A 28 6.05 -1.71 -8.85
C TYR A 28 5.34 -0.58 -9.59
N GLU A 29 6.05 0.53 -9.81
CA GLU A 29 5.50 1.80 -10.32
C GLU A 29 4.66 1.65 -11.59
N THR A 30 5.11 0.83 -12.54
CA THR A 30 4.43 0.59 -13.82
C THR A 30 3.53 -0.64 -13.83
N GLY A 31 3.28 -1.27 -12.67
CA GLY A 31 2.49 -2.50 -12.56
C GLY A 31 1.08 -2.40 -13.13
N TRP A 32 0.48 -1.21 -13.08
CA TRP A 32 -0.83 -0.94 -13.69
C TRP A 32 -0.84 -1.10 -15.22
N GLN A 33 0.29 -0.85 -15.90
CA GLN A 33 0.42 -1.00 -17.35
C GLN A 33 0.46 -2.47 -17.75
N ASP A 34 1.11 -3.29 -16.93
CA ASP A 34 1.29 -4.72 -17.17
C ASP A 34 0.11 -5.58 -16.70
N ALA A 35 -0.73 -5.06 -15.79
CA ALA A 35 -1.80 -5.80 -15.13
C ALA A 35 -2.75 -6.51 -16.10
N VAL A 36 -3.06 -5.89 -17.26
CA VAL A 36 -3.96 -6.48 -18.26
C VAL A 36 -3.33 -7.67 -18.97
N GLU A 37 -2.08 -7.53 -19.40
CA GLU A 37 -1.36 -8.61 -20.11
C GLU A 37 -1.06 -9.77 -19.16
N LEU A 38 -0.50 -9.45 -17.99
CA LEU A 38 -0.18 -10.44 -16.96
C LEU A 38 -1.44 -11.12 -16.42
N GLY A 39 -2.56 -10.38 -16.29
CA GLY A 39 -3.86 -10.95 -15.94
C GLY A 39 -4.30 -12.05 -16.90
N ARG A 40 -4.25 -11.79 -18.21
CA ARG A 40 -4.58 -12.81 -19.23
C ARG A 40 -3.66 -14.03 -19.17
N LEU A 41 -2.38 -13.82 -18.86
CA LEU A 41 -1.40 -14.91 -18.71
C LEU A 41 -1.62 -15.71 -17.42
N GLY A 42 -2.04 -15.05 -16.34
CA GLY A 42 -2.40 -15.68 -15.08
C GLY A 42 -3.68 -16.51 -15.19
N ASP A 43 -4.72 -15.99 -15.85
CA ASP A 43 -6.00 -16.68 -16.03
C ASP A 43 -5.81 -18.04 -16.73
N LYS A 44 -4.96 -18.09 -17.76
CA LYS A 44 -4.61 -19.34 -18.46
C LYS A 44 -3.95 -20.40 -17.55
N ARG A 45 -3.37 -19.97 -16.44
CA ARG A 45 -2.65 -20.80 -15.47
C ARG A 45 -3.42 -20.95 -14.15
N GLY A 46 -4.63 -20.41 -14.05
CA GLY A 46 -5.42 -20.40 -12.81
C GLY A 46 -4.84 -19.52 -11.70
N VAL A 47 -4.00 -18.54 -12.04
CA VAL A 47 -3.38 -17.60 -11.09
C VAL A 47 -3.98 -16.22 -11.28
N ARG A 48 -4.54 -15.64 -10.22
CA ARG A 48 -5.05 -14.27 -10.28
C ARG A 48 -3.89 -13.28 -10.28
N VAL A 49 -3.86 -12.34 -11.22
CA VAL A 49 -2.96 -11.19 -11.14
C VAL A 49 -3.76 -9.98 -10.66
N GLN A 50 -3.19 -9.23 -9.73
CA GLN A 50 -3.78 -7.99 -9.25
C GLN A 50 -2.73 -6.89 -9.19
N TYR A 51 -3.19 -5.65 -9.35
CA TYR A 51 -2.42 -4.45 -9.05
C TYR A 51 -3.23 -3.62 -8.08
N ARG A 52 -2.59 -3.14 -7.02
CA ARG A 52 -3.20 -2.28 -6.01
C ARG A 52 -2.42 -0.97 -5.94
N GLY A 53 -3.05 0.13 -6.35
CA GLY A 53 -2.40 1.45 -6.34
C GLY A 53 -2.28 2.08 -4.95
N HIS A 54 -3.12 1.66 -4.01
CA HIS A 54 -3.11 2.19 -2.65
C HIS A 54 -3.43 1.12 -1.61
N GLU A 55 -3.06 1.44 -0.37
CA GLU A 55 -3.46 0.74 0.83
C GLU A 55 -4.02 1.74 1.86
N SER A 56 -5.03 1.31 2.59
CA SER A 56 -5.71 2.11 3.61
C SER A 56 -5.22 1.71 4.99
N ILE A 57 -4.61 2.66 5.70
CA ILE A 57 -4.00 2.42 7.01
C ILE A 57 -4.76 3.21 8.06
N ALA A 58 -5.29 2.51 9.07
CA ALA A 58 -5.85 3.14 10.25
C ALA A 58 -4.69 3.58 11.18
N VAL A 59 -4.64 4.86 11.55
CA VAL A 59 -3.58 5.40 12.41
C VAL A 59 -4.17 5.84 13.74
N ASN A 60 -3.81 5.13 14.81
CA ASN A 60 -4.53 5.24 16.09
C ASN A 60 -4.10 6.44 16.94
N SER A 61 -2.91 6.99 16.73
CA SER A 61 -2.40 8.12 17.51
C SER A 61 -1.40 8.98 16.73
N PRO A 62 -1.13 10.22 17.17
CA PRO A 62 -0.06 11.04 16.62
C PRO A 62 1.32 10.36 16.65
N ALA A 63 1.62 9.62 17.72
CA ALA A 63 2.86 8.87 17.86
C ALA A 63 2.96 7.75 16.80
N ALA A 64 1.87 7.02 16.56
CA ALA A 64 1.81 6.00 15.52
C ALA A 64 1.98 6.59 14.12
N LEU A 65 1.45 7.79 13.86
CA LEU A 65 1.65 8.52 12.59
C LEU A 65 3.14 8.85 12.38
N ALA A 66 3.78 9.46 13.38
CA ALA A 66 5.19 9.83 13.30
C ALA A 66 6.11 8.60 13.15
N ALA A 67 5.83 7.54 13.91
CA ALA A 67 6.57 6.28 13.83
C ALA A 67 6.40 5.61 12.46
N GLY A 68 5.17 5.50 11.96
CA GLY A 68 4.86 4.87 10.68
C GLY A 68 5.43 5.61 9.47
N LEU A 69 5.39 6.95 9.49
CA LEU A 69 6.05 7.78 8.46
C LEU A 69 7.58 7.68 8.52
N SER A 70 8.17 7.21 9.62
CA SER A 70 9.61 7.00 9.75
C SER A 70 10.07 5.62 9.28
N ARG A 71 9.14 4.69 9.05
CA ARG A 71 9.43 3.37 8.51
C ARG A 71 9.58 3.45 6.98
N LEU A 72 10.52 2.68 6.43
CA LEU A 72 10.64 2.48 4.99
C LEU A 72 9.37 1.81 4.46
N LYS A 73 8.95 2.20 3.26
CA LYS A 73 7.82 1.57 2.57
C LYS A 73 8.25 0.19 2.07
N GLY A 74 7.44 -0.82 2.40
CA GLY A 74 7.63 -2.18 1.90
C GLY A 74 7.03 -2.41 0.51
N THR A 75 6.29 -1.42 -0.01
CA THR A 75 5.54 -1.49 -1.27
C THR A 75 5.63 -0.16 -2.02
N PHE A 76 5.31 -0.19 -3.31
CA PHE A 76 5.18 1.03 -4.14
C PHE A 76 3.84 1.74 -3.97
N ARG A 77 2.93 1.18 -3.16
CA ARG A 77 1.57 1.69 -3.00
C ARG A 77 1.56 3.03 -2.30
N GLN A 78 0.65 3.90 -2.70
CA GLN A 78 0.30 5.07 -1.89
C GLN A 78 -0.38 4.60 -0.59
N ARG A 79 0.06 5.11 0.56
CA ARG A 79 -0.63 4.84 1.84
C ARG A 79 -1.63 5.95 2.11
N ASN A 80 -2.90 5.60 2.24
CA ASN A 80 -3.96 6.48 2.72
C ASN A 80 -4.02 6.32 4.25
N LEU A 81 -3.49 7.30 4.98
CA LEU A 81 -3.33 7.30 6.43
C LEU A 81 -4.55 7.93 7.10
N TYR A 82 -5.52 7.09 7.47
CA TYR A 82 -6.76 7.51 8.12
C TYR A 82 -6.54 7.69 9.63
N CYS A 83 -6.36 8.94 10.05
CA CYS A 83 -6.10 9.29 11.45
C CYS A 83 -7.38 9.16 12.28
N GLN A 84 -7.35 8.25 13.26
CA GLN A 84 -8.46 7.99 14.20
C GLN A 84 -8.46 8.95 15.40
N PHE A 85 -7.66 10.02 15.31
CA PHE A 85 -7.56 11.13 16.25
C PHE A 85 -7.81 12.44 15.49
N ALA A 86 -8.10 13.53 16.22
CA ALA A 86 -8.31 14.81 15.56
C ALA A 86 -6.95 15.39 15.16
N LEU A 87 -6.78 15.78 13.89
CA LEU A 87 -5.52 16.41 13.44
C LEU A 87 -5.21 17.71 14.21
N SER A 88 -6.24 18.35 14.80
CA SER A 88 -6.10 19.49 15.71
C SER A 88 -5.42 19.17 17.04
N ASP A 89 -5.27 17.89 17.39
CA ASP A 89 -4.55 17.47 18.60
C ASP A 89 -3.03 17.60 18.43
N LEU A 90 -2.56 17.79 17.19
CA LEU A 90 -1.17 18.10 16.86
C LEU A 90 -0.94 19.62 16.80
N PRO A 91 0.22 20.11 17.27
CA PRO A 91 0.66 21.47 16.95
C PRO A 91 0.72 21.68 15.44
N ALA A 92 0.30 22.86 14.95
CA ALA A 92 0.24 23.16 13.51
C ALA A 92 1.58 22.90 12.78
N SER A 93 2.71 23.30 13.39
CA SER A 93 4.05 23.06 12.84
C SER A 93 4.43 21.58 12.79
N GLU A 94 3.90 20.77 13.70
CA GLU A 94 4.12 19.32 13.69
C GLU A 94 3.27 18.65 12.61
N LEU A 95 2.01 19.05 12.47
CA LEU A 95 1.13 18.58 11.41
C LEU A 95 1.72 18.89 10.03
N GLU A 96 2.13 20.13 9.78
CA GLU A 96 2.77 20.54 8.51
C GLU A 96 4.02 19.70 8.19
N ARG A 97 4.83 19.40 9.21
CA ARG A 97 6.02 18.54 9.06
C ARG A 97 5.64 17.10 8.70
N LEU A 98 4.61 16.54 9.33
CA LEU A 98 4.12 15.19 9.05
C LEU A 98 3.47 15.10 7.68
N GLU A 99 2.70 16.11 7.26
CA GLU A 99 2.13 16.22 5.91
C GLU A 99 3.19 16.33 4.82
N SER A 100 4.23 17.14 5.05
CA SER A 100 5.37 17.25 4.15
C SER A 100 6.07 15.90 3.98
N LYS A 101 6.27 15.18 5.09
CA LYS A 101 6.88 13.85 5.08
C LYS A 101 6.00 12.81 4.39
N ALA A 102 4.69 12.83 4.63
CA ALA A 102 3.74 11.96 3.93
C ALA A 102 3.78 12.20 2.42
N THR A 103 3.76 13.47 1.99
CA THR A 103 3.87 13.86 0.58
C THR A 103 5.15 13.34 -0.08
N GLN A 104 6.30 13.47 0.60
CA GLN A 104 7.59 12.95 0.10
C GLN A 104 7.59 11.44 -0.10
N LEU A 105 6.79 10.70 0.68
CA LEU A 105 6.64 9.25 0.59
C LEU A 105 5.52 8.82 -0.37
N GLY A 106 4.79 9.78 -0.96
CA GLY A 106 3.61 9.52 -1.78
C GLY A 106 2.43 9.00 -0.97
N ASP A 107 2.29 9.44 0.28
CA ASP A 107 1.20 9.09 1.19
C ASP A 107 0.25 10.28 1.41
N TYR A 108 -0.98 9.98 1.83
CA TYR A 108 -2.00 10.99 2.12
C TYR A 108 -2.47 10.85 3.56
N ILE A 109 -2.46 11.94 4.32
CA ILE A 109 -3.10 12.02 5.63
C ILE A 109 -4.58 12.37 5.43
N LEU A 110 -5.47 11.56 6.00
CA LEU A 110 -6.92 11.67 5.82
C LEU A 110 -7.63 11.62 7.18
N ALA A 111 -8.81 12.23 7.24
CA ALA A 111 -9.67 12.14 8.42
C ALA A 111 -10.22 10.70 8.58
N GLY A 112 -10.20 10.19 9.81
CA GLY A 112 -10.58 8.80 10.11
C GLY A 112 -11.98 8.40 9.67
N HIS A 113 -12.94 9.34 9.67
CA HIS A 113 -14.33 9.07 9.25
C HIS A 113 -14.49 8.78 7.75
N LEU A 114 -13.46 9.06 6.93
CA LEU A 114 -13.46 8.72 5.49
C LEU A 114 -13.06 7.26 5.23
N MET A 115 -12.64 6.55 6.26
CA MET A 115 -12.16 5.17 6.15
C MET A 115 -13.30 4.22 5.78
N ARG A 116 -13.03 3.33 4.83
CA ARG A 116 -13.97 2.29 4.39
C ARG A 116 -13.44 0.91 4.71
N ASP A 117 -12.28 0.60 4.15
CA ASP A 117 -11.56 -0.66 4.33
C ASP A 117 -10.20 -0.40 5.00
N VAL A 118 -9.71 -1.38 5.75
CA VAL A 118 -8.44 -1.30 6.49
C VAL A 118 -7.52 -2.43 6.04
N ASP A 119 -6.39 -2.06 5.44
CA ASP A 119 -5.33 -3.00 5.08
C ASP A 119 -4.36 -3.24 6.24
N ALA A 120 -4.11 -2.19 7.04
CA ALA A 120 -3.21 -2.24 8.18
C ALA A 120 -3.61 -1.26 9.28
N VAL A 121 -3.18 -1.55 10.49
CA VAL A 121 -3.35 -0.66 11.65
C VAL A 121 -1.97 -0.25 12.15
N TRP A 122 -1.76 1.05 12.31
CA TRP A 122 -0.61 1.60 13.03
C TRP A 122 -1.04 1.94 14.45
N SER A 123 -0.64 1.07 15.37
CA SER A 123 -0.61 1.31 16.81
C SER A 123 0.81 1.62 17.27
N GLU A 124 0.93 2.13 18.50
CA GLU A 124 2.20 2.33 19.20
C GLU A 124 3.04 1.05 19.26
#